data_AF-A0A3D3JVQ8-F1
#
_entry.id   AF-A0A3D3JVQ8-F1
#
_cell.length_a   1.000
_cell.length_b   1.000
_cell.length_c   1.000
_cell.angle_alpha   90.00
_cell.angle_beta   90.00
_cell.angle_gamma   90.00
#
_symmetry.space_group_name_H-M   'P 1'
#
loop_
_entity.id
_entity.type
_entity.pdbx_description
1 polymer ?
#
loop_
_entity_poly.entity_id
_entity_poly.type
_entity_poly.pdbx_seq_one_letter_code
_entity_poly.pdbx_strand_id
1 'polypeptide(L)'
;QNVDCMMMTFAVSSQFTDEPRVTSEEYTSAYAEQNEVVRALAGEGQIACLDFAAVMPHDREYWEDGRHVTEAGAVVKAELVANFVRANFL
;
A
#
# COMPACT_ATOMS: atom_id res chain seq x y z
N GLN A 1 24.75 0.79 9.89
CA GLN A 1 24.12 1.28 11.14
C GLN A 1 23.94 2.79 10.95
N ASN A 2 22.75 3.34 11.22
CA ASN A 2 22.18 4.63 10.73
C ASN A 2 21.32 4.54 9.45
N VAL A 3 20.47 3.51 9.34
CA VAL A 3 19.36 3.51 8.38
C VAL A 3 18.11 3.22 9.17
N ASP A 4 17.18 4.18 9.20
CA ASP A 4 15.85 3.95 9.72
C ASP A 4 15.01 3.25 8.65
N CYS A 5 14.27 2.23 9.07
CA CYS A 5 13.40 1.45 8.22
C CYS A 5 11.95 1.76 8.54
N MET A 6 11.10 1.74 7.52
CA MET A 6 9.65 1.71 7.66
C MET A 6 9.07 0.47 6.98
N MET A 7 7.92 0.03 7.44
CA MET A 7 7.08 -0.94 6.73
C MET A 7 5.96 -0.22 5.99
N MET A 8 5.45 -0.87 4.95
CA MET A 8 4.35 -0.35 4.15
C MET A 8 3.48 -1.52 3.69
N THR A 9 2.17 -1.42 3.94
CA THR A 9 1.19 -2.40 3.45
C THR A 9 1.04 -2.32 1.92
N PHE A 10 0.43 -3.33 1.32
CA PHE A 10 0.16 -3.41 -0.11
C PHE A 10 -1.27 -2.98 -0.43
N ALA A 11 -1.42 -2.02 -1.34
CA ALA A 11 -2.71 -1.55 -1.83
C ALA A 11 -3.06 -2.20 -3.17
N VAL A 12 -4.35 -2.37 -3.43
CA VAL A 12 -4.93 -2.79 -4.72
C VAL A 12 -6.18 -1.98 -5.00
N SER A 13 -6.53 -1.77 -6.26
CA SER A 13 -7.82 -1.19 -6.65
C SER A 13 -8.81 -2.28 -7.07
N SER A 14 -9.99 -2.25 -6.47
CA SER A 14 -11.13 -3.12 -6.81
C SER A 14 -11.94 -2.60 -8.00
N GLN A 15 -11.59 -1.45 -8.58
CA GLN A 15 -12.35 -0.84 -9.68
C GLN A 15 -12.07 -1.50 -11.06
N PHE A 16 -11.18 -2.49 -11.10
CA PHE A 16 -10.83 -3.27 -12.30
C PHE A 16 -11.68 -4.53 -12.40
N THR A 17 -13.00 -4.35 -12.48
CA THR A 17 -13.99 -5.45 -12.49
C THR A 17 -13.82 -6.42 -13.67
N ASP A 18 -13.08 -6.00 -14.69
CA ASP A 18 -12.72 -6.74 -15.89
C ASP A 18 -11.40 -7.54 -15.76
N GLU A 19 -10.67 -7.39 -14.66
CA GLU A 19 -9.40 -8.07 -14.39
C GLU A 19 -9.58 -9.19 -13.34
N PRO A 20 -9.75 -10.47 -13.77
CA PRO A 20 -10.15 -11.56 -12.88
C PRO A 20 -9.22 -11.76 -11.68
N ARG A 21 -7.93 -11.41 -11.85
CA ARG A 21 -6.92 -11.57 -10.82
C ARG A 21 -7.18 -10.64 -9.64
N VAL A 22 -7.38 -9.35 -9.87
CA VAL A 22 -7.49 -8.36 -8.78
C VAL A 22 -8.88 -8.31 -8.15
N THR A 23 -9.87 -8.95 -8.80
CA THR A 23 -11.25 -9.06 -8.32
C THR A 23 -11.58 -10.39 -7.68
N SER A 24 -10.65 -11.35 -7.70
CA SER A 24 -10.88 -12.67 -7.10
C SER A 24 -10.92 -12.57 -5.57
N GLU A 25 -11.74 -13.42 -4.95
CA GLU A 25 -11.82 -13.51 -3.50
C GLU A 25 -10.47 -13.94 -2.91
N GLU A 26 -9.81 -14.90 -3.56
CA GLU A 26 -8.49 -15.41 -3.16
C GLU A 26 -7.44 -14.30 -3.18
N TYR A 27 -7.45 -13.43 -4.19
CA TYR A 27 -6.49 -12.33 -4.30
C TYR A 27 -6.75 -11.26 -3.25
N THR A 28 -8.01 -10.92 -3.02
CA THR A 28 -8.41 -9.94 -2.01
C THR A 28 -8.06 -10.44 -0.60
N SER A 29 -8.34 -11.72 -0.31
CA SER A 29 -7.96 -12.37 0.96
C SER A 29 -6.46 -12.38 1.15
N ALA A 30 -5.69 -12.78 0.12
CA ALA A 30 -4.24 -12.83 0.20
C ALA A 30 -3.61 -11.47 0.54
N TYR A 31 -4.11 -10.37 -0.05
CA TYR A 31 -3.64 -9.02 0.29
C TYR A 31 -4.08 -8.59 1.70
N ALA A 32 -5.27 -8.96 2.15
CA ALA A 32 -5.72 -8.69 3.50
C ALA A 32 -4.82 -9.40 4.54
N GLU A 33 -4.61 -10.71 4.38
CA GLU A 33 -3.74 -11.53 5.22
C GLU A 33 -2.29 -11.02 5.21
N GLN A 34 -1.75 -10.69 4.03
CA GLN A 34 -0.40 -10.13 3.91
C GLN A 34 -0.27 -8.79 4.62
N ASN A 35 -1.29 -7.92 4.56
CA ASN A 35 -1.29 -6.64 5.25
C ASN A 35 -1.41 -6.79 6.77
N GLU A 36 -2.17 -7.78 7.25
CA GLU A 36 -2.20 -8.13 8.68
C GLU A 36 -0.82 -8.54 9.18
N VAL A 37 -0.10 -9.38 8.42
CA VAL A 37 1.28 -9.78 8.75
C VAL A 37 2.22 -8.57 8.80
N VAL A 38 2.15 -7.68 7.81
CA VAL A 38 2.98 -6.45 7.78
C VAL A 38 2.71 -5.58 9.01
N ARG A 39 1.44 -5.35 9.36
CA ARG A 39 1.08 -4.57 10.55
C ARG A 39 1.55 -5.25 11.84
N ALA A 40 1.40 -6.56 11.96
CA ALA A 40 1.83 -7.32 13.14
C ALA A 40 3.34 -7.21 13.34
N LEU A 41 4.13 -7.48 12.30
CA LEU A 41 5.59 -7.39 12.34
C LEU A 41 6.08 -5.97 12.67
N ALA A 42 5.42 -4.95 12.10
CA ALA A 42 5.73 -3.57 12.42
C ALA A 42 5.43 -3.23 13.90
N GLY A 43 4.31 -3.72 14.43
CA GLY A 43 3.96 -3.56 15.84
C GLY A 43 4.94 -4.27 16.78
N GLU A 44 5.25 -5.54 16.52
CA GLU A 44 6.21 -6.34 17.30
C GLU A 44 7.62 -5.72 17.28
N GLY A 45 8.07 -5.25 16.12
CA GLY A 45 9.37 -4.63 15.94
C GLY A 45 9.42 -3.15 16.35
N GLN A 46 8.29 -2.55 16.75
CA GLN A 46 8.15 -1.10 16.97
C GLN A 46 8.65 -0.26 15.77
N ILE A 47 8.41 -0.76 14.56
CA ILE A 47 8.80 -0.13 13.29
C ILE A 47 7.65 0.75 12.80
N ALA A 48 7.93 1.97 12.35
CA ALA A 48 6.90 2.82 11.76
C ALA A 48 6.28 2.15 10.52
N CYS A 49 4.94 2.09 10.46
CA CYS A 49 4.20 1.43 9.39
C CYS A 49 3.26 2.40 8.68
N LEU A 50 3.46 2.60 7.38
CA LEU A 50 2.48 3.28 6.55
C LEU A 50 1.42 2.27 6.10
N ASP A 51 0.20 2.41 6.58
CA ASP A 51 -0.97 1.65 6.10
C ASP A 51 -1.42 2.18 4.72
N PHE A 52 -0.54 2.01 3.73
CA PHE A 52 -0.76 2.41 2.34
C PHE A 52 -2.03 1.82 1.75
N ALA A 53 -2.43 0.62 2.18
CA ALA A 53 -3.67 -0.02 1.75
C ALA A 53 -4.91 0.78 2.19
N ALA A 54 -4.84 1.46 3.33
CA ALA A 54 -5.93 2.28 3.84
C ALA A 54 -5.95 3.71 3.26
N VAL A 55 -4.82 4.22 2.76
CA VAL A 55 -4.71 5.64 2.33
C VAL A 55 -4.53 5.85 0.83
N MET A 56 -4.12 4.84 0.08
CA MET A 56 -4.00 4.94 -1.37
C MET A 56 -5.40 4.97 -2.01
N PRO A 57 -5.75 5.99 -2.82
CA PRO A 57 -7.03 6.04 -3.51
C PRO A 57 -7.22 4.84 -4.42
N HIS A 58 -8.46 4.37 -4.57
CA HIS A 58 -8.79 3.21 -5.41
C HIS A 58 -9.23 3.60 -6.82
N ASP A 59 -9.30 4.88 -7.15
CA ASP A 59 -9.80 5.39 -8.44
C ASP A 59 -8.97 4.90 -9.62
N ARG A 60 -9.64 4.41 -10.68
CA ARG A 60 -8.97 3.84 -11.87
C ARG A 60 -7.89 4.73 -12.47
N GLU A 61 -7.97 6.05 -12.33
CA GLU A 61 -6.94 6.97 -12.86
C GLU A 61 -5.55 6.77 -12.23
N TYR A 62 -5.48 6.25 -11.00
CA TYR A 62 -4.22 6.03 -10.28
C TYR A 62 -3.64 4.62 -10.45
N TRP A 63 -4.32 3.74 -11.20
CA TRP A 63 -3.97 2.33 -11.32
C TRP A 63 -3.96 1.89 -12.79
N GLU A 64 -2.97 1.08 -13.17
CA GLU A 64 -2.85 0.55 -14.53
C GLU A 64 -3.74 -0.69 -14.72
N ASP A 65 -3.71 -1.60 -13.74
CA ASP A 65 -4.31 -2.93 -13.82
C ASP A 65 -4.84 -3.42 -12.45
N GLY A 66 -5.17 -2.46 -11.57
CA GLY A 66 -5.66 -2.71 -10.22
C GLY A 66 -4.60 -3.11 -9.18
N ARG A 67 -3.33 -3.26 -9.58
CA ARG A 67 -2.23 -3.62 -8.67
C ARG A 67 -0.94 -2.84 -8.93
N HIS A 68 -0.76 -2.30 -10.13
CA HIS A 68 0.30 -1.35 -10.47
C HIS A 68 -0.28 0.06 -10.57
N VAL A 69 0.51 1.06 -10.16
CA VAL A 69 0.12 2.46 -10.24
C VAL A 69 0.44 3.05 -11.62
N THR A 70 -0.40 3.97 -12.09
CA THR A 70 -0.09 4.83 -13.25
C THR A 70 0.95 5.89 -12.88
N GLU A 71 1.33 6.74 -13.84
CA GLU A 71 2.13 7.96 -13.55
C GLU A 71 1.43 8.86 -12.52
N ALA A 72 0.12 9.12 -12.68
CA ALA A 72 -0.65 9.89 -11.71
C ALA A 72 -0.67 9.21 -10.33
N GLY A 73 -0.84 7.87 -10.29
CA GLY A 73 -0.79 7.11 -9.04
C GLY A 73 0.58 7.12 -8.38
N ALA A 74 1.66 7.19 -9.16
CA ALA A 74 3.02 7.31 -8.65
C ALA A 74 3.24 8.65 -7.94
N VAL A 75 2.66 9.75 -8.43
CA VAL A 75 2.68 11.06 -7.77
C VAL A 75 1.98 10.98 -6.41
N VAL A 76 0.76 10.43 -6.37
CA VAL A 76 0.00 10.26 -5.11
C VAL A 76 0.76 9.38 -4.11
N LYS A 77 1.32 8.25 -4.58
CA LYS A 77 2.15 7.38 -3.73
C LYS A 77 3.37 8.12 -3.18
N ALA A 78 4.05 8.92 -4.00
CA ALA A 78 5.21 9.69 -3.57
C ALA A 78 4.84 10.69 -2.47
N GLU A 79 3.70 11.40 -2.61
CA GLU A 79 3.21 12.33 -1.60
C GLU A 79 2.85 11.62 -0.29
N LEU A 80 2.13 10.50 -0.35
CA LEU A 80 1.76 9.70 0.83
C LEU A 80 3.00 9.22 1.59
N VAL A 81 3.99 8.67 0.87
CA VAL A 81 5.25 8.22 1.46
C VAL A 81 6.05 9.39 2.01
N ALA A 82 6.20 10.49 1.26
CA ALA A 82 6.96 11.66 1.70
C ALA A 82 6.36 12.30 2.96
N ASN A 83 5.03 12.41 3.03
CA ASN A 83 4.34 12.92 4.20
C ASN A 83 4.54 12.01 5.42
N PHE A 84 4.46 10.69 5.23
CA PHE A 84 4.75 9.72 6.29
C PHE A 84 6.19 9.83 6.77
N VAL A 85 7.15 9.91 5.85
CA VAL A 85 8.58 10.03 6.18
C VAL A 85 8.84 11.31 6.97
N ARG A 86 8.31 12.45 6.50
CA ARG A 86 8.44 13.74 7.19
C ARG A 86 7.85 13.72 8.59
N ALA A 87 6.78 12.98 8.84
CA ALA A 87 6.13 12.96 10.14
C ALA A 87 6.81 12.03 11.16
N ASN A 88 7.59 11.04 10.70
CA ASN A 88 8.13 9.98 11.56
C ASN A 88 9.66 9.96 11.65
N PHE A 89 10.37 10.58 10.69
CA PHE A 89 11.83 10.48 10.60
C PHE A 89 12.55 11.82 10.36
N LEU A 90 11.84 12.93 10.17
CA LEU A 90 12.41 14.28 9.98
C LEU A 90 11.82 15.27 10.99
#